data_AF-A0A1A8BHY2-F1
#
_entry.id   AF-A0A1A8BHY2-F1
#
_cell.length_a   1.000
_cell.length_b   1.000
_cell.length_c   1.000
_cell.angle_alpha   90.00
_cell.angle_beta   90.00
_cell.angle_gamma   90.00
#
_symmetry.space_group_name_H-M   'P 1'
#
loop_
_entity.id
_entity.type
_entity.pdbx_description
1 polymer ?
#
loop_
_entity_poly.entity_id
_entity_poly.type
_entity_poly.pdbx_seq_one_letter_code
_entity_poly.pdbx_strand_id
1 'polypeptide(L)' 'MEFSEHIKTANVEDVELRQPLHPPSRGTLCITGHHLLFSDREVGSSRHVLLLLRNIDAIEKRIAASSGT' A
#
# COMPACT_ATOMS: atom_id res chain seq x y z
N MET A 1 -10.83 17.08 -8.45
CA MET A 1 -12.17 16.63 -8.90
C MET A 1 -13.13 16.94 -7.76
N GLU A 2 -14.30 17.50 -8.02
CA GLU A 2 -15.22 18.13 -7.04
C GLU A 2 -15.63 17.24 -5.85
N PHE A 3 -15.45 15.92 -5.95
CA PHE A 3 -15.87 14.94 -4.94
C PHE A 3 -14.72 14.30 -4.15
N SER A 4 -13.46 14.71 -4.34
CA SER A 4 -12.30 14.06 -3.70
C SER A 4 -12.34 14.05 -2.18
N GLU A 5 -13.00 15.04 -1.56
CA GLU A 5 -13.06 15.20 -0.10
C GLU A 5 -14.03 14.23 0.59
N HIS A 6 -14.92 13.60 -0.18
CA HIS A 6 -15.89 12.61 0.31
C HIS A 6 -15.38 11.17 0.16
N ILE A 7 -14.27 10.98 -0.53
CA ILE A 7 -13.63 9.67 -0.69
C ILE A 7 -12.83 9.40 0.57
N LYS A 8 -13.37 8.56 1.46
CA LYS A 8 -12.62 8.02 2.60
C LYS A 8 -11.37 7.35 2.05
N THR A 9 -10.24 8.01 2.27
CA THR A 9 -8.94 7.50 1.87
C THR A 9 -8.30 6.87 3.09
N ALA A 10 -8.08 5.55 3.05
CA ALA A 10 -7.33 4.89 4.10
C ALA A 10 -5.84 5.12 3.81
N ASN A 11 -5.21 5.99 4.61
CA ASN A 11 -3.77 6.21 4.59
C ASN A 11 -3.15 5.44 5.77
N VAL A 12 -2.19 4.58 5.45
CA VAL A 12 -1.45 3.78 6.42
C VAL A 12 0.03 4.09 6.24
N GLU A 13 0.65 4.60 7.29
CA GLU A 13 2.09 4.85 7.35
C GLU A 13 2.85 3.57 7.75
N ASP A 14 4.18 3.61 7.61
CA ASP A 14 5.10 2.52 7.98
C ASP A 14 4.76 1.15 7.33
N VAL A 15 4.23 1.19 6.12
CA VAL A 15 3.96 -0.02 5.32
C VAL A 15 5.24 -0.52 4.68
N GLU A 16 5.48 -1.82 4.75
CA GLU A 16 6.57 -2.49 4.05
C GLU A 16 6.06 -3.14 2.76
N LEU A 17 6.52 -2.64 1.61
CA LEU A 17 6.26 -3.24 0.31
C LEU A 17 7.35 -4.27 0.00
N ARG A 18 6.94 -5.51 -0.25
CA ARG A 18 7.79 -6.59 -0.73
C ARG A 18 7.37 -6.95 -2.15
N GLN A 19 8.33 -7.01 -3.07
CA GLN A 19 8.09 -7.38 -4.46
C GLN A 19 9.14 -8.38 -4.94
N PRO A 20 8.82 -9.24 -5.92
CA PRO A 20 9.82 -10.06 -6.58
C PRO A 20 10.98 -9.20 -7.10
N LEU A 21 12.21 -9.69 -6.91
CA LEU A 21 13.45 -9.10 -7.46
C LEU A 21 13.82 -7.70 -6.93
N HIS A 22 13.13 -7.19 -5.91
CA HIS A 22 13.43 -5.89 -5.30
C HIS A 22 13.65 -6.04 -3.79
N PRO A 23 14.56 -5.25 -3.19
CA PRO A 23 14.64 -5.17 -1.74
C PRO A 23 13.33 -4.62 -1.17
N PRO A 24 12.93 -5.03 0.05
CA PRO A 24 11.81 -4.42 0.75
C PRO A 24 12.00 -2.92 0.92
N SER A 25 10.90 -2.17 0.83
CA SER A 25 10.89 -0.71 0.98
C SER A 25 9.81 -0.26 1.96
N ARG A 26 10.07 0.78 2.74
CA ARG A 26 9.10 1.39 3.64
C ARG A 26 8.47 2.63 3.03
N GLY A 27 7.19 2.82 3.30
CA GLY A 27 6.43 3.92 2.71
C GLY A 27 5.04 4.07 3.26
N THR A 28 4.24 4.85 2.56
CA THR A 28 2.82 5.08 2.87
C THR A 28 1.96 4.36 1.85
N LEU A 29 0.93 3.65 2.33
CA LEU A 29 -0.09 3.03 1.52
C LEU A 29 -1.38 3.85 1.60
N CYS A 30 -1.88 4.23 0.44
CA CYS A 30 -3.12 4.97 0.26
C CYS A 30 -4.11 4.10 -0.53
N ILE A 31 -5.32 3.94 0.00
CA ILE A 31 -6.40 3.22 -0.68
C ILE A 31 -7.54 4.18 -0.95
N THR A 32 -7.94 4.24 -2.22
CA THR A 32 -9.09 5.01 -2.73
C THR A 32 -10.17 4.06 -3.24
N GLY A 33 -11.27 4.59 -3.79
CA GLY A 33 -12.30 3.74 -4.43
C GLY A 33 -11.84 3.00 -5.69
N HIS A 34 -10.69 3.35 -6.30
CA HIS A 34 -10.25 2.77 -7.57
C HIS A 34 -8.80 2.26 -7.55
N HIS A 35 -7.98 2.81 -6.67
CA HIS A 35 -6.54 2.60 -6.66
C HIS A 35 -6.03 2.24 -5.28
N LEU A 36 -5.01 1.40 -5.29
CA LEU A 36 -4.06 1.22 -4.20
C LEU A 36 -2.75 1.87 -4.64
N LEU A 37 -2.28 2.85 -3.87
CA LEU A 37 -1.09 3.64 -4.13
C LEU A 37 -0.08 3.46 -3.00
N PHE A 38 1.12 3.03 -3.33
CA PHE A 38 2.27 3.03 -2.42
C PHE A 38 3.27 4.11 -2.84
N SER A 39 3.72 4.91 -1.88
CA SER A 39 4.82 5.88 -2.04
C SER A 39 5.97 5.50 -1.13
N ASP A 40 7.16 5.38 -1.69
CA ASP A 40 8.38 5.16 -0.90
C ASP A 40 8.68 6.38 -0.01
N ARG A 41 9.28 6.16 1.16
CA ARG A 41 9.65 7.22 2.11
C ARG A 41 11.08 7.72 1.91
N GLU A 42 11.92 7.00 1.19
CA GLU A 42 13.32 7.38 0.98
C GLU A 42 13.44 8.72 0.25
N VAL A 43 14.26 9.62 0.79
CA VAL A 43 14.43 10.98 0.24
C VAL A 43 15.06 10.89 -1.14
N GLY A 44 14.38 11.44 -2.16
CA GLY A 44 14.81 11.37 -3.56
C GLY A 44 14.37 10.11 -4.29
N SER A 45 13.66 9.19 -3.62
CA SER A 45 13.04 8.05 -4.29
C SER A 45 11.84 8.50 -5.12
N SER A 46 11.83 8.15 -6.40
CA SER A 46 10.68 8.32 -7.30
C SER A 46 9.81 7.07 -7.35
N ARG A 47 10.07 6.08 -6.49
CA ARG A 47 9.40 4.78 -6.54
C ARG A 47 7.99 4.89 -5.98
N HIS A 48 7.03 4.70 -6.88
CA HIS A 48 5.62 4.59 -6.56
C HIS A 48 5.07 3.32 -7.19
N VAL A 49 4.14 2.66 -6.49
CA VAL A 49 3.37 1.56 -7.05
C VAL A 49 1.91 1.98 -7.10
N LEU A 50 1.31 1.91 -8.28
CA LEU A 50 -0.09 2.17 -8.50
C LEU A 50 -0.75 0.88 -9.01
N LEU A 51 -1.66 0.33 -8.21
CA LEU A 51 -2.48 -0.81 -8.58
C LEU A 51 -3.94 -0.38 -8.73
N LEU A 52 -4.56 -0.83 -9.80
CA LEU A 52 -5.99 -0.68 -9.99
C LEU A 52 -6.69 -1.78 -9.20
N LEU A 53 -7.68 -1.42 -8.39
CA LEU A 53 -8.40 -2.39 -7.58
C LEU A 53 -9.07 -3.47 -8.44
N ARG A 54 -9.51 -3.13 -9.66
CA ARG A 54 -10.10 -4.08 -10.62
C ARG A 54 -9.12 -5.14 -11.14
N ASN A 55 -7.81 -4.98 -10.91
CA ASN A 55 -6.77 -5.94 -11.31
C ASN A 55 -6.33 -6.83 -10.13
N ILE A 56 -6.99 -6.74 -8.97
CA ILE A 56 -6.66 -7.54 -7.78
C ILE A 56 -7.64 -8.71 -7.69
N ASP A 57 -7.14 -9.92 -7.94
CA ASP A 57 -7.97 -11.13 -7.86
C ASP A 57 -8.16 -11.63 -6.41
N ALA A 58 -7.19 -11.40 -5.53
CA ALA A 58 -7.23 -11.88 -4.15
C ALA A 58 -6.50 -10.93 -3.17
N ILE A 59 -6.98 -10.91 -1.92
CA ILE A 59 -6.37 -10.19 -0.80
C ILE A 59 -6.36 -11.13 0.41
N GLU A 60 -5.20 -11.29 1.04
CA GLU A 60 -5.02 -12.14 2.21
C GLU A 60 -4.47 -11.36 3.40
N LYS A 61 -4.91 -11.71 4.61
CA LYS A 61 -4.35 -11.19 5.86
C LYS A 61 -3.42 -12.24 6.46
N ARG A 62 -2.13 -11.93 6.56
CA ARG A 62 -1.19 -12.79 7.27
C ARG A 62 -1.53 -12.81 8.76
N ILE A 63 -1.79 -13.99 9.32
CA ILE A 63 -1.91 -14.17 10.76
C ILE A 63 -0.49 -14.13 11.33
N ALA A 64 -0.19 -13.13 12.17
CA ALA A 64 1.00 -13.19 13.00
C ALA A 64 0.81 -14.41 13.90
N ALA A 65 1.65 -15.44 13.75
CA ALA A 65 1.67 -16.53 14.70
C ALA A 65 1.80 -15.90 16.08
N SER A 66 0.88 -16.19 17.00
CA SER A 66 1.10 -15.88 18.40
C SER A 66 2.42 -16.53 18.76
N SER A 67 3.42 -15.74 19.13
CA SER A 67 4.60 -16.26 19.82
C SER A 67 4.12 -16.86 21.13
N GLY A 68 3.60 -18.08 21.06
CA GLY A 68 3.25 -18.90 22.20
C GLY A 68 4.54 -19.47 22.75
N THR A 69 5.08 -18.80 23.75
CA THR A 69 6.05 -19.33 24.71
C THR A 69 5.61 -18.93 26.09
#